data_AF-A0A959HYY1-F1
#
_entry.id   AF-A0A959HYY1-F1
#
_cell.length_a   1.000
_cell.length_b   1.000
_cell.length_c   1.000
_cell.angle_alpha   90.00
_cell.angle_beta   90.00
_cell.angle_gamma   90.00
#
_symmetry.space_group_name_H-M   'P 1'
#
loop_
_entity.id
_entity.type
_entity.pdbx_description
1 polymer ?
#
loop_
_entity_poly.entity_id
_entity_poly.type
_entity_poly.pdbx_seq_one_letter_code
_entity_poly.pdbx_strand_id
1 'polypeptide(L)'
;DTHWEYEGLPAEKLALGYRWEDEQWKLEPMLHDGVYGAMGGLITSIDDFGKYLAFLLSAWPPRNGAETGPVRRSSVREMQRLYEPRLNAEAKDKDGAPCPLVAGYGYGLGVVKDCKGRTRVAHSGGLPGFGSNHVFLPDYGIGVISFANRTYAPAGAADVEVLNLLVDKAGLQPRELPVSDILAARKEQVVQLLQTWDPNLGADFLAENFYLDFSRERRQKELAELMEKTGKIVSVGPLAAQNQLRGTFTIHCEKGDLGAFFSLSPERDPKVQALDFWVKD
;
A
#
# COMPACT_ATOMS: atom_id res chain seq x y z
N ASP A 1 19.22 -19.03 4.59
CA ASP A 1 20.19 -19.60 3.65
C ASP A 1 20.30 -18.70 2.42
N THR A 2 21.25 -17.76 2.42
CA THR A 2 21.49 -16.81 1.32
C THR A 2 22.99 -16.57 1.17
N HIS A 3 23.53 -16.79 -0.03
CA HIS A 3 24.96 -16.83 -0.32
C HIS A 3 25.28 -16.18 -1.66
N TRP A 4 26.52 -15.72 -1.82
CA TRP A 4 27.04 -15.22 -3.10
C TRP A 4 27.79 -16.27 -3.90
N GLU A 5 28.29 -17.32 -3.23
CA GLU A 5 29.05 -18.41 -3.82
C GLU A 5 28.43 -19.75 -3.42
N TYR A 6 28.37 -20.70 -4.36
CA TYR A 6 27.80 -22.02 -4.14
C TYR A 6 28.85 -23.05 -3.70
N GLU A 7 30.14 -22.81 -3.97
CA GLU A 7 31.22 -23.68 -3.51
C GLU A 7 31.21 -23.83 -1.98
N GLY A 8 31.27 -25.09 -1.52
CA GLY A 8 31.23 -25.42 -0.10
C GLY A 8 29.82 -25.49 0.51
N LEU A 9 28.77 -25.15 -0.24
CA LEU A 9 27.39 -25.40 0.20
C LEU A 9 27.05 -26.90 0.06
N PRO A 10 26.22 -27.45 0.97
CA PRO A 10 25.77 -28.83 0.85
C PRO A 10 24.99 -29.06 -0.45
N ALA A 11 25.41 -30.03 -1.25
CA ALA A 11 24.86 -30.27 -2.58
C ALA A 11 23.35 -30.58 -2.55
N GLU A 12 22.88 -31.24 -1.49
CA GLU A 12 21.47 -31.58 -1.26
C GLU A 12 20.57 -30.36 -1.03
N LYS A 13 21.16 -29.19 -0.74
CA LYS A 13 20.43 -27.93 -0.59
C LYS A 13 20.36 -27.12 -1.90
N LEU A 14 21.15 -27.49 -2.91
CA LEU A 14 21.24 -26.74 -4.16
C LEU A 14 20.29 -27.33 -5.21
N ALA A 15 19.52 -26.45 -5.85
CA ALA A 15 18.80 -26.80 -7.06
C ALA A 15 19.80 -26.83 -8.23
N LEU A 16 19.79 -27.93 -8.99
CA LEU A 16 20.54 -28.02 -10.25
C LEU A 16 19.80 -27.24 -11.35
N GLY A 17 20.53 -26.45 -12.13
CA GLY A 17 19.97 -25.67 -13.24
C GLY A 17 19.93 -26.46 -14.55
N TYR A 18 18.89 -26.25 -15.34
CA TYR A 18 18.69 -26.98 -16.60
C TYR A 18 18.32 -26.08 -17.78
N ARG A 19 18.65 -26.51 -18.99
CA ARG A 19 18.13 -25.98 -20.26
C ARG A 19 17.31 -27.05 -20.97
N TRP A 20 16.17 -26.65 -21.52
CA TRP A 20 15.47 -27.47 -22.52
C TRP A 20 16.05 -27.20 -23.90
N GLU A 21 16.77 -28.16 -24.46
CA GLU A 21 17.43 -28.05 -25.76
C GLU A 21 17.52 -29.44 -26.41
N ASP A 22 17.28 -29.52 -27.72
CA ASP A 22 17.25 -30.79 -28.47
C ASP A 22 16.30 -31.83 -27.85
N GLU A 23 15.12 -31.39 -27.40
CA GLU A 23 14.10 -32.24 -26.77
C GLU A 23 14.56 -32.97 -25.49
N GLN A 24 15.58 -32.44 -24.82
CA GLN A 24 16.10 -32.98 -23.56
C GLN A 24 16.44 -31.89 -22.56
N TRP A 25 16.41 -32.25 -21.27
CA TRP A 25 16.90 -31.41 -20.18
C TRP A 25 18.42 -31.57 -20.06
N LYS A 26 19.16 -30.53 -20.45
CA LYS A 26 20.62 -30.46 -20.30
C LYS A 26 20.99 -29.72 -19.03
N LEU A 27 21.95 -30.25 -18.28
CA LEU A 27 22.47 -29.59 -17.07
C LEU A 27 23.22 -28.30 -17.48
N GLU A 28 22.92 -27.18 -16.84
CA GLU A 28 23.70 -25.95 -16.95
C GLU A 28 24.47 -25.72 -15.63
N PRO A 29 25.78 -25.43 -15.69
CA PRO A 29 26.58 -25.19 -14.50
C PRO A 29 26.14 -23.90 -13.79
N MET A 30 26.17 -23.92 -12.46
CA MET A 30 26.01 -22.70 -11.66
C MET A 30 27.18 -21.76 -11.92
N LEU A 31 26.88 -20.45 -11.97
CA LEU A 31 27.89 -19.42 -12.15
C LEU A 31 28.50 -19.09 -10.78
N HIS A 32 29.82 -18.89 -10.75
CA HIS A 32 30.52 -18.37 -9.57
C HIS A 32 30.23 -16.89 -9.34
N ASP A 33 30.51 -16.41 -8.13
CA ASP A 33 30.51 -14.97 -7.85
C ASP A 33 31.54 -14.23 -8.74
N GLY A 34 31.34 -12.94 -8.91
CA GLY A 34 32.27 -12.08 -9.64
C GLY A 34 31.66 -10.76 -10.05
N VAL A 35 32.12 -10.24 -11.19
CA VAL A 35 31.73 -8.90 -11.68
C VAL A 35 30.23 -8.73 -11.93
N TYR A 36 29.49 -9.83 -12.09
CA TYR A 36 28.03 -9.83 -12.27
C TYR A 36 27.25 -10.17 -10.99
N GLY A 37 27.93 -10.45 -9.88
CA GLY A 37 27.33 -10.83 -8.61
C GLY A 37 26.26 -9.84 -8.17
N ALA A 38 26.62 -8.55 -8.13
CA ALA A 38 25.71 -7.47 -7.74
C ALA A 38 24.45 -7.33 -8.62
N MET A 39 24.46 -7.84 -9.86
CA MET A 39 23.32 -7.77 -10.78
C MET A 39 22.36 -8.95 -10.62
N GLY A 40 22.86 -10.14 -10.23
CA GLY A 40 22.01 -11.34 -10.18
C GLY A 40 22.66 -12.61 -9.65
N GLY A 41 23.83 -12.55 -9.00
CA GLY A 41 24.55 -13.74 -8.50
C GLY A 41 24.09 -14.24 -7.13
N LEU A 42 23.07 -13.64 -6.52
CA LEU A 42 22.61 -14.04 -5.20
C LEU A 42 21.88 -15.40 -5.26
N ILE A 43 22.33 -16.35 -4.46
CA ILE A 43 21.69 -17.66 -4.26
C ILE A 43 20.91 -17.60 -2.95
N THR A 44 19.62 -17.95 -2.97
CA THR A 44 18.75 -17.79 -1.81
C THR A 44 17.66 -18.85 -1.76
N SER A 45 17.18 -19.16 -0.56
CA SER A 45 16.00 -20.01 -0.37
C SER A 45 14.70 -19.20 -0.44
N ILE A 46 13.59 -19.89 -0.70
CA ILE A 46 12.24 -19.27 -0.63
C ILE A 46 11.99 -18.65 0.75
N ASP A 47 12.43 -19.30 1.83
CA ASP A 47 12.23 -18.80 3.20
C ASP A 47 12.96 -17.48 3.46
N ASP A 48 14.19 -17.33 2.99
CA ASP A 48 14.95 -16.09 3.15
C ASP A 48 14.43 -14.98 2.24
N PHE A 49 14.10 -15.31 0.99
CA PHE A 49 13.51 -14.32 0.08
C PHE A 49 12.11 -13.89 0.56
N GLY A 50 11.37 -14.78 1.24
CA GLY A 50 10.12 -14.46 1.92
C GLY A 50 10.30 -13.37 2.99
N LYS A 51 11.40 -13.38 3.75
CA LYS A 51 11.72 -12.31 4.72
C LYS A 51 12.00 -10.98 4.01
N TYR A 52 12.71 -11.01 2.88
CA TYR A 52 12.93 -9.82 2.07
C TYR A 52 11.63 -9.25 1.51
N LEU A 53 10.75 -10.10 0.97
CA LEU A 53 9.45 -9.67 0.47
C LEU A 53 8.56 -9.12 1.61
N ALA A 54 8.55 -9.76 2.77
CA ALA A 54 7.85 -9.25 3.96
C ALA A 54 8.39 -7.88 4.38
N PHE A 55 9.71 -7.67 4.30
CA PHE A 55 10.32 -6.36 4.53
C PHE A 55 9.84 -5.31 3.52
N LEU A 56 9.81 -5.61 2.22
CA LEU A 56 9.27 -4.71 1.19
C LEU A 56 7.80 -4.35 1.44
N LEU A 57 6.97 -5.33 1.80
CA LEU A 57 5.54 -5.16 2.12
C LEU A 57 5.32 -4.37 3.41
N SER A 58 6.24 -4.49 4.38
CA SER A 58 6.19 -3.78 5.65
C SER A 58 6.27 -2.26 5.51
N ALA A 59 6.74 -1.78 4.35
CA ALA A 59 6.82 -0.36 4.01
C ALA A 59 5.45 0.33 3.95
N TRP A 60 4.41 -0.48 3.79
CA TRP A 60 3.01 -0.09 3.65
C TRP A 60 2.14 -0.76 4.74
N PRO A 61 1.02 -0.13 5.11
CA PRO A 61 0.74 1.28 4.83
C PRO A 61 1.74 2.21 5.56
N PRO A 62 1.88 3.47 5.12
CA PRO A 62 2.79 4.43 5.76
C PRO A 62 2.36 4.68 7.22
N ARG A 63 3.32 4.62 8.13
CA ARG A 63 3.10 4.78 9.57
C ARG A 63 4.37 5.31 10.26
N ASN A 64 4.24 5.74 11.51
CA ASN A 64 5.33 6.30 12.33
C ASN A 64 5.88 5.30 13.38
N GLY A 65 5.54 4.01 13.28
CA GLY A 65 6.08 2.99 14.18
C GLY A 65 7.57 2.71 13.96
N ALA A 66 8.19 1.99 14.90
CA ALA A 66 9.60 1.62 14.88
C ALA A 66 10.06 1.00 13.55
N GLU A 67 11.29 1.30 13.13
CA GLU A 67 11.91 0.77 11.92
C GLU A 67 13.02 -0.20 12.32
N THR A 68 12.94 -1.44 11.83
CA THR A 68 13.86 -2.54 12.21
C THR A 68 14.63 -3.12 11.03
N GLY A 69 14.38 -2.63 9.81
CA GLY A 69 15.04 -3.11 8.60
C GLY A 69 16.37 -2.39 8.33
N PRO A 70 17.12 -2.84 7.30
CA PRO A 70 18.43 -2.30 6.98
C PRO A 70 18.40 -0.83 6.49
N VAL A 71 17.24 -0.33 6.07
CA VAL A 71 17.02 1.06 5.64
C VAL A 71 15.68 1.59 6.15
N ARG A 72 15.49 2.91 6.09
CA ARG A 72 14.25 3.58 6.51
C ARG A 72 13.05 3.09 5.72
N ARG A 73 11.87 3.03 6.34
CA ARG A 73 10.60 2.64 5.69
C ARG A 73 10.29 3.55 4.50
N SER A 74 10.65 4.84 4.59
CA SER A 74 10.51 5.79 3.49
C SER A 74 11.34 5.40 2.27
N SER A 75 12.58 4.94 2.46
CA SER A 75 13.45 4.48 1.38
C SER A 75 12.93 3.20 0.75
N VAL A 76 12.38 2.26 1.53
CA VAL A 76 11.74 1.06 0.99
C VAL A 76 10.50 1.42 0.13
N ARG A 77 9.72 2.42 0.54
CA ARG A 77 8.62 2.94 -0.29
C ARG A 77 9.12 3.65 -1.54
N GLU A 78 10.24 4.34 -1.45
CA GLU A 78 10.89 5.02 -2.58
C GLU A 78 11.29 4.02 -3.66
N MET A 79 11.85 2.86 -3.28
CA MET A 79 12.14 1.77 -4.22
C MET A 79 10.91 1.32 -5.02
N GLN A 80 9.71 1.51 -4.48
CA GLN A 80 8.43 1.07 -5.05
C GLN A 80 7.68 2.21 -5.78
N ARG A 81 8.32 3.35 -6.03
CA ARG A 81 7.73 4.47 -6.77
C ARG A 81 7.82 4.28 -8.28
N LEU A 82 6.82 4.80 -8.97
CA LEU A 82 6.84 4.97 -10.43
C LEU A 82 7.77 6.16 -10.76
N TYR A 83 9.00 5.89 -11.18
CA TYR A 83 9.83 6.89 -11.87
C TYR A 83 9.65 6.75 -13.39
N GLU A 84 9.73 7.88 -14.09
CA GLU A 84 9.59 7.99 -15.55
C GLU A 84 8.39 7.20 -16.11
N PRO A 85 7.16 7.48 -15.63
CA PRO A 85 5.99 6.66 -15.94
C PRO A 85 5.64 6.73 -17.43
N ARG A 86 5.29 5.57 -17.99
CA ARG A 86 4.76 5.42 -19.35
C ARG A 86 3.32 4.94 -19.27
N LEU A 87 2.42 5.63 -19.97
CA LEU A 87 1.03 5.23 -20.11
C LEU A 87 0.90 4.18 -21.22
N ASN A 88 0.24 3.06 -20.91
CA ASN A 88 -0.32 2.17 -21.90
C ASN A 88 -1.84 2.31 -21.86
N ALA A 89 -2.37 3.19 -22.72
CA ALA A 89 -3.80 3.47 -22.81
C ALA A 89 -4.62 2.31 -23.42
N GLU A 90 -3.95 1.43 -24.17
CA GLU A 90 -4.59 0.30 -24.87
C GLU A 90 -4.48 -1.01 -24.10
N ALA A 91 -3.92 -0.97 -22.88
CA ALA A 91 -3.80 -2.14 -22.04
C ALA A 91 -5.18 -2.76 -21.75
N LYS A 92 -5.18 -4.09 -21.68
CA LYS A 92 -6.36 -4.90 -21.39
C LYS A 92 -6.09 -5.76 -20.17
N ASP A 93 -7.16 -6.11 -19.45
CA ASP A 93 -7.07 -7.12 -18.40
C ASP A 93 -7.01 -8.54 -18.98
N LYS A 94 -6.97 -9.55 -18.09
CA LYS A 94 -6.90 -10.97 -18.47
C LYS A 94 -8.10 -11.45 -19.29
N ASP A 95 -9.25 -10.76 -19.17
CA ASP A 95 -10.50 -11.10 -19.85
C ASP A 95 -10.65 -10.31 -21.16
N GLY A 96 -9.65 -9.49 -21.52
CA GLY A 96 -9.61 -8.69 -22.73
C GLY A 96 -10.37 -7.36 -22.63
N ALA A 97 -10.90 -7.01 -21.45
CA ALA A 97 -11.58 -5.74 -21.23
C ALA A 97 -10.56 -4.59 -21.15
N PRO A 98 -10.89 -3.38 -21.64
CA PRO A 98 -10.01 -2.22 -21.51
C PRO A 98 -9.63 -1.97 -20.04
N CYS A 99 -8.34 -2.01 -19.75
CA CYS A 99 -7.80 -1.66 -18.45
C CYS A 99 -6.46 -0.93 -18.63
N PRO A 100 -6.51 0.37 -18.96
CA PRO A 100 -5.33 1.21 -19.09
C PRO A 100 -4.44 1.11 -17.85
N LEU A 101 -3.13 1.16 -18.05
CA LEU A 101 -2.17 1.13 -16.96
C LEU A 101 -1.05 2.13 -17.17
N VAL A 102 -0.43 2.55 -16.07
CA VAL A 102 0.86 3.25 -16.08
C VAL A 102 1.92 2.34 -15.52
N ALA A 103 3.07 2.29 -16.18
CA ALA A 103 4.21 1.49 -15.78
C ALA A 103 5.45 2.36 -15.66
N GLY A 104 6.34 2.02 -14.74
CA GLY A 104 7.60 2.72 -14.51
C GLY A 104 8.58 1.80 -13.78
N TYR A 105 9.78 2.31 -13.54
CA TYR A 105 10.82 1.55 -12.86
C TYR A 105 11.26 2.30 -11.61
N GLY A 106 11.13 1.63 -10.47
CA GLY A 106 11.64 2.04 -9.17
C GLY A 106 13.13 1.77 -9.03
N TYR A 107 13.60 1.67 -7.79
CA TYR A 107 14.96 1.20 -7.53
C TYR A 107 14.98 -0.32 -7.49
N GLY A 108 15.32 -0.93 -8.63
CA GLY A 108 15.41 -2.37 -8.80
C GLY A 108 14.05 -3.08 -8.81
N LEU A 109 12.97 -2.36 -9.13
CA LEU A 109 11.60 -2.90 -9.10
C LEU A 109 10.78 -2.29 -10.25
N GLY A 110 10.13 -3.12 -11.05
CA GLY A 110 9.08 -2.67 -11.97
C GLY A 110 7.81 -2.34 -11.19
N VAL A 111 7.20 -1.19 -11.48
CA VAL A 111 5.96 -0.74 -10.82
C VAL A 111 4.89 -0.52 -11.88
N VAL A 112 3.69 -1.03 -11.63
CA VAL A 112 2.52 -0.87 -12.49
C VAL A 112 1.35 -0.42 -11.63
N LYS A 113 0.60 0.58 -12.09
CA LYS A 113 -0.71 0.94 -11.55
C LYS A 113 -1.78 0.74 -12.61
N ASP A 114 -2.76 -0.11 -12.31
CA ASP A 114 -3.81 -0.49 -13.27
C ASP A 114 -5.06 0.39 -13.17
N CYS A 115 -6.01 0.17 -14.08
CA CYS A 115 -7.29 0.88 -14.15
C CYS A 115 -8.16 0.71 -12.89
N LYS A 116 -7.93 -0.33 -12.09
CA LYS A 116 -8.61 -0.60 -10.82
C LYS A 116 -7.91 0.12 -9.66
N GLY A 117 -6.89 0.94 -9.95
CA GLY A 117 -6.09 1.66 -8.97
C GLY A 117 -5.10 0.79 -8.20
N ARG A 118 -4.94 -0.49 -8.56
CA ARG A 118 -4.06 -1.42 -7.84
C ARG A 118 -2.62 -1.17 -8.24
N THR A 119 -1.76 -1.04 -7.24
CA THR A 119 -0.31 -0.96 -7.44
C THR A 119 0.30 -2.35 -7.36
N ARG A 120 1.00 -2.75 -8.41
CA ARG A 120 1.76 -3.99 -8.49
C ARG A 120 3.24 -3.67 -8.62
N VAL A 121 4.04 -4.32 -7.80
CA VAL A 121 5.50 -4.17 -7.80
C VAL A 121 6.12 -5.53 -8.05
N ALA A 122 7.12 -5.61 -8.93
CA ALA A 122 7.72 -6.88 -9.33
C ALA A 122 9.19 -6.75 -9.72
N HIS A 123 9.90 -7.87 -9.72
CA HIS A 123 11.14 -8.03 -10.45
C HIS A 123 11.28 -9.48 -10.90
N SER A 124 11.80 -9.67 -12.12
CA SER A 124 12.16 -10.98 -12.64
C SER A 124 13.67 -11.17 -12.62
N GLY A 125 14.12 -12.40 -12.53
CA GLY A 125 15.53 -12.77 -12.61
C GLY A 125 15.70 -13.94 -13.57
N GLY A 126 16.88 -13.99 -14.20
CA GLY A 126 17.17 -15.02 -15.18
C GLY A 126 18.67 -15.17 -15.33
N LEU A 127 19.15 -16.40 -15.15
CA LEU A 127 20.51 -16.82 -15.44
C LEU A 127 20.46 -18.16 -16.20
N PRO A 128 21.55 -18.58 -16.85
CA PRO A 128 21.70 -19.97 -17.28
C PRO A 128 21.30 -20.91 -16.14
N GLY A 129 20.40 -21.83 -16.44
CA GLY A 129 19.86 -22.84 -15.53
C GLY A 129 18.69 -22.39 -14.66
N PHE A 130 18.37 -21.09 -14.60
CA PHE A 130 17.43 -20.57 -13.61
C PHE A 130 16.53 -19.44 -14.12
N GLY A 131 15.33 -19.37 -13.55
CA GLY A 131 14.40 -18.25 -13.67
C GLY A 131 13.76 -17.95 -12.33
N SER A 132 13.55 -16.68 -12.04
CA SER A 132 12.88 -16.25 -10.82
C SER A 132 11.93 -15.10 -11.11
N ASN A 133 10.90 -14.99 -10.28
CA ASN A 133 10.04 -13.83 -10.26
C ASN A 133 9.54 -13.60 -8.84
N HIS A 134 9.36 -12.34 -8.48
CA HIS A 134 8.50 -11.99 -7.37
C HIS A 134 7.63 -10.82 -7.78
N VAL A 135 6.39 -10.85 -7.29
CA VAL A 135 5.41 -9.81 -7.54
C VAL A 135 4.52 -9.66 -6.33
N PHE A 136 4.17 -8.43 -6.00
CA PHE A 136 3.40 -8.15 -4.80
C PHE A 136 2.50 -6.94 -4.96
N LEU A 137 1.47 -6.90 -4.13
CA LEU A 137 0.46 -5.86 -4.05
C LEU A 137 0.60 -5.16 -2.69
N PRO A 138 1.33 -4.03 -2.62
CA PRO A 138 1.55 -3.33 -1.35
C PRO A 138 0.25 -2.96 -0.65
N ASP A 139 -0.77 -2.57 -1.39
CA ASP A 139 -2.06 -2.18 -0.81
C ASP A 139 -2.75 -3.36 -0.12
N TYR A 140 -2.49 -4.60 -0.54
CA TYR A 140 -3.12 -5.82 -0.01
C TYR A 140 -2.23 -6.56 1.00
N GLY A 141 -0.93 -6.24 1.05
CA GLY A 141 0.00 -6.91 1.96
C GLY A 141 0.35 -8.35 1.54
N ILE A 142 0.15 -8.69 0.27
CA ILE A 142 0.39 -10.05 -0.27
C ILE A 142 1.42 -10.01 -1.41
N GLY A 143 2.11 -11.12 -1.61
CA GLY A 143 3.01 -11.31 -2.74
C GLY A 143 3.24 -12.79 -3.05
N VAL A 144 3.72 -13.03 -4.25
CA VAL A 144 4.05 -14.35 -4.80
C VAL A 144 5.52 -14.34 -5.20
N ILE A 145 6.21 -15.45 -4.90
CA ILE A 145 7.61 -15.69 -5.24
C ILE A 145 7.66 -17.03 -5.97
N SER A 146 8.36 -17.06 -7.10
CA SER A 146 8.53 -18.25 -7.90
C SER A 146 10.01 -18.40 -8.28
N PHE A 147 10.58 -19.56 -7.96
CA PHE A 147 11.90 -19.99 -8.41
C PHE A 147 11.76 -21.23 -9.28
N ALA A 148 12.46 -21.22 -10.41
CA ALA A 148 12.46 -22.32 -11.37
C ALA A 148 13.91 -22.63 -11.77
N ASN A 149 14.24 -23.91 -11.81
CA ASN A 149 15.56 -24.38 -12.19
C ASN A 149 15.62 -24.72 -13.69
N ARG A 150 15.07 -23.82 -14.49
CA ARG A 150 15.17 -23.83 -15.95
C ARG A 150 15.64 -22.47 -16.45
N THR A 151 16.56 -22.46 -17.42
CA THR A 151 17.07 -21.26 -18.10
C THR A 151 15.95 -20.28 -18.41
N TYR A 152 16.02 -19.09 -17.81
CA TYR A 152 15.08 -17.99 -18.07
C TYR A 152 13.61 -18.39 -17.99
N ALA A 153 13.28 -19.32 -17.07
CA ALA A 153 11.92 -19.78 -16.89
C ALA A 153 10.97 -18.59 -16.60
N PRO A 154 9.96 -18.37 -17.45
CA PRO A 154 9.04 -17.25 -17.28
C PRO A 154 8.00 -17.59 -16.20
N ALA A 155 8.05 -16.89 -15.07
CA ALA A 155 7.05 -17.03 -14.00
C ALA A 155 6.12 -15.81 -13.86
N GLY A 156 6.49 -14.65 -14.42
CA GLY A 156 5.79 -13.39 -14.17
C GLY A 156 4.30 -13.37 -14.50
N ALA A 157 3.89 -13.95 -15.63
CA ALA A 157 2.47 -14.01 -16.01
C ALA A 157 1.65 -14.90 -15.05
N ALA A 158 2.18 -16.08 -14.73
CA ALA A 158 1.55 -17.01 -13.80
C ALA A 158 1.42 -16.40 -12.40
N ASP A 159 2.47 -15.75 -11.89
CA ASP A 159 2.43 -15.13 -10.56
C ASP A 159 1.39 -13.99 -10.49
N VAL A 160 1.25 -13.20 -11.56
CA VAL A 160 0.21 -12.17 -11.65
C VAL A 160 -1.17 -12.79 -11.67
N GLU A 161 -1.36 -13.90 -12.37
CA GLU A 161 -2.63 -14.62 -12.37
C GLU A 161 -2.97 -15.17 -10.98
N VAL A 162 -2.01 -15.79 -10.29
CA VAL A 162 -2.16 -16.26 -8.91
C VAL A 162 -2.57 -15.10 -8.00
N LEU A 163 -1.92 -13.95 -8.08
CA LEU A 163 -2.27 -12.78 -7.28
C LEU A 163 -3.70 -12.28 -7.57
N ASN A 164 -4.10 -12.20 -8.83
CA ASN A 164 -5.46 -11.79 -9.18
C ASN A 164 -6.48 -12.80 -8.65
N LEU A 165 -6.23 -14.10 -8.79
CA LEU A 165 -7.10 -15.14 -8.26
C LEU A 165 -7.22 -15.08 -6.74
N LEU A 166 -6.12 -14.82 -6.02
CA LEU A 166 -6.15 -14.63 -4.57
C LEU A 166 -7.04 -13.46 -4.17
N VAL A 167 -6.87 -12.30 -4.82
CA VAL A 167 -7.69 -11.12 -4.55
C VAL A 167 -9.16 -11.37 -4.87
N ASP A 168 -9.45 -11.86 -6.08
CA ASP A 168 -10.81 -11.98 -6.59
C ASP A 168 -11.58 -13.10 -5.88
N LYS A 169 -10.97 -14.29 -5.68
CA LYS A 169 -11.67 -15.44 -5.09
C LYS A 169 -11.79 -15.37 -3.58
N ALA A 170 -10.81 -14.80 -2.89
CA ALA A 170 -10.91 -14.62 -1.43
C ALA A 170 -11.59 -13.29 -1.05
N GLY A 171 -11.98 -12.47 -2.03
CA GLY A 171 -12.62 -11.16 -1.79
C GLY A 171 -11.73 -10.21 -0.99
N LEU A 172 -10.41 -10.31 -1.14
CA LEU A 172 -9.46 -9.52 -0.37
C LEU A 172 -9.68 -8.04 -0.65
N GLN A 173 -9.69 -7.26 0.42
CA GLN A 173 -9.75 -5.81 0.34
C GLN A 173 -8.35 -5.21 0.57
N PRO A 174 -8.09 -3.99 0.05
CA PRO A 174 -6.91 -3.22 0.46
C PRO A 174 -6.84 -3.12 1.99
N ARG A 175 -5.63 -3.13 2.53
CA ARG A 175 -5.36 -2.97 3.95
C ARG A 175 -5.88 -1.63 4.44
N GLU A 176 -6.67 -1.68 5.49
CA GLU A 176 -7.16 -0.47 6.15
C GLU A 176 -6.06 0.15 7.02
N LEU A 177 -6.09 1.48 7.08
CA LEU A 177 -5.23 2.25 7.96
C LEU A 177 -5.81 2.23 9.37
N PRO A 178 -5.04 1.85 10.41
CA PRO A 178 -5.49 2.05 11.77
C PRO A 178 -5.67 3.55 12.03
N VAL A 179 -6.72 3.89 12.78
CA VAL A 179 -6.90 5.23 13.32
C VAL A 179 -5.70 5.55 14.21
N SER A 180 -5.05 6.69 13.95
CA SER A 180 -3.95 7.16 14.80
C SER A 180 -4.50 7.72 16.11
N ASP A 181 -3.72 7.63 17.19
CA ASP A 181 -4.12 8.12 18.51
C ASP A 181 -4.52 9.61 18.47
N ILE A 182 -3.76 10.42 17.71
CA ILE A 182 -4.08 11.84 17.55
C ILE A 182 -5.38 12.06 16.78
N LEU A 183 -5.67 11.24 15.77
CA LEU A 183 -6.89 11.36 15.00
C LEU A 183 -8.11 10.95 15.83
N ALA A 184 -8.00 9.90 16.64
CA ALA A 184 -9.03 9.54 17.62
C ALA A 184 -9.28 10.67 18.64
N ALA A 185 -8.20 11.21 19.22
CA ALA A 185 -8.31 12.31 20.20
C ALA A 185 -8.98 13.56 19.60
N ARG A 186 -8.62 13.93 18.37
CA ARG A 186 -9.20 15.08 17.68
C ARG A 186 -10.65 14.87 17.28
N LYS A 187 -11.06 13.64 16.94
CA LYS A 187 -12.48 13.32 16.71
C LYS A 187 -13.32 13.65 17.94
N GLU A 188 -12.90 13.22 19.14
CA GLU A 188 -13.66 13.50 20.36
C GLU A 188 -13.81 15.00 20.61
N GLN A 189 -12.77 15.78 20.35
CA GLN A 189 -12.81 17.24 20.45
C GLN A 189 -13.70 17.89 19.38
N VAL A 190 -13.70 17.36 18.16
CA VAL A 190 -14.64 17.78 17.12
C VAL A 190 -16.08 17.50 17.56
N VAL A 191 -16.38 16.31 18.09
CA VAL A 191 -17.72 15.97 18.58
C VAL A 191 -18.16 16.92 19.70
N GLN A 192 -17.28 17.24 20.65
CA GLN A 192 -17.55 18.23 21.71
C GLN A 192 -17.81 19.64 21.15
N LEU A 193 -17.03 20.05 20.14
CA LEU A 193 -17.22 21.33 19.45
C LEU A 193 -18.59 21.39 18.79
N LEU A 194 -19.08 20.30 18.18
CA LEU A 194 -20.38 20.29 17.50
C LEU A 194 -21.58 20.42 18.44
N GLN A 195 -21.43 20.00 19.71
CA GLN A 195 -22.50 20.09 20.70
C GLN A 195 -22.68 21.49 21.27
N THR A 196 -21.58 22.23 21.44
CA THR A 196 -21.58 23.49 22.20
C THR A 196 -21.23 24.70 21.35
N TRP A 197 -20.38 24.49 20.35
CA TRP A 197 -19.66 25.52 19.62
C TRP A 197 -19.04 26.58 20.54
N ASP A 198 -18.66 26.29 21.78
CA ASP A 198 -18.17 27.30 22.73
C ASP A 198 -16.98 28.09 22.13
N PRO A 199 -17.00 29.45 22.13
CA PRO A 199 -15.89 30.25 21.62
C PRO A 199 -14.55 29.98 22.33
N ASN A 200 -14.59 29.48 23.56
CA ASN A 200 -13.39 29.16 24.35
C ASN A 200 -12.87 27.74 24.08
N LEU A 201 -13.65 26.90 23.39
CA LEU A 201 -13.18 25.60 22.89
C LEU A 201 -12.40 25.79 21.59
N GLY A 202 -11.33 25.03 21.44
CA GLY A 202 -10.61 24.93 20.17
C GLY A 202 -9.25 25.63 20.11
N ALA A 203 -8.88 26.48 21.07
CA ALA A 203 -7.56 27.12 21.09
C ALA A 203 -6.40 26.10 20.99
N ASP A 204 -6.57 24.93 21.63
CA ASP A 204 -5.54 23.89 21.70
C ASP A 204 -5.59 22.87 20.56
N PHE A 205 -6.72 22.77 19.84
CA PHE A 205 -6.93 21.68 18.87
C PHE A 205 -7.46 22.12 17.50
N LEU A 206 -7.83 23.39 17.31
CA LEU A 206 -8.14 23.97 16.01
C LEU A 206 -6.89 24.68 15.47
N ALA A 207 -6.60 24.46 14.20
CA ALA A 207 -5.50 25.14 13.52
C ALA A 207 -5.85 26.62 13.27
N GLU A 208 -4.83 27.46 13.11
CA GLU A 208 -5.00 28.92 12.93
C GLU A 208 -5.92 29.27 11.74
N ASN A 209 -5.89 28.46 10.68
CA ASN A 209 -6.71 28.68 9.49
C ASN A 209 -8.20 28.33 9.70
N PHE A 210 -8.56 27.55 10.72
CA PHE A 210 -9.87 26.89 10.79
C PHE A 210 -11.07 27.86 10.70
N TYR A 211 -11.02 28.96 11.47
CA TYR A 211 -12.05 30.01 11.46
C TYR A 211 -11.76 31.15 10.48
N LEU A 212 -10.53 31.23 9.95
CA LEU A 212 -10.19 32.18 8.88
C LEU A 212 -10.75 31.71 7.53
N ASP A 213 -10.73 30.40 7.29
CA ASP A 213 -11.27 29.78 6.07
C ASP A 213 -12.80 29.85 6.06
N PHE A 214 -13.45 29.50 7.17
CA PHE A 214 -14.89 29.63 7.35
C PHE A 214 -15.22 30.07 8.78
N SER A 215 -15.95 31.18 8.89
CA SER A 215 -16.33 31.74 10.19
C SER A 215 -17.15 30.75 11.03
N ARG A 216 -17.06 30.91 12.35
CA ARG A 216 -17.81 30.07 13.30
C ARG A 216 -19.32 30.14 13.05
N GLU A 217 -19.85 31.34 12.80
CA GLU A 217 -21.27 31.58 12.54
C GLU A 217 -21.73 30.86 11.28
N ARG A 218 -20.89 30.86 10.23
CA ARG A 218 -21.18 30.13 8.99
C ARG A 218 -21.24 28.63 9.23
N ARG A 219 -20.26 28.06 9.92
CA ARG A 219 -20.21 26.62 10.21
C ARG A 219 -21.39 26.18 11.09
N GLN A 220 -21.76 26.99 12.09
CA GLN A 220 -22.95 26.77 12.91
C GLN A 220 -24.22 26.74 12.06
N LYS A 221 -24.36 27.70 11.14
CA LYS A 221 -25.49 27.78 10.22
C LYS A 221 -25.57 26.55 9.31
N GLU A 222 -24.45 26.17 8.69
CA GLU A 222 -24.38 24.99 7.81
C GLU A 222 -24.77 23.70 8.55
N LEU A 223 -24.26 23.50 9.78
CA LEU A 223 -24.65 22.34 10.59
C LEU A 223 -26.13 22.39 10.99
N ALA A 224 -26.65 23.57 11.37
CA ALA A 224 -28.05 23.73 11.73
C ALA A 224 -28.99 23.38 10.56
N GLU A 225 -28.69 23.84 9.35
CA GLU A 225 -29.45 23.51 8.13
C GLU A 225 -29.44 22.00 7.83
N LEU A 226 -28.35 21.29 8.13
CA LEU A 226 -28.27 19.83 8.01
C LEU A 226 -29.06 19.11 9.12
N MET A 227 -29.04 19.64 10.34
CA MET A 227 -29.78 19.11 11.48
C MET A 227 -31.29 19.33 11.37
N GLU A 228 -31.76 20.37 10.67
CA GLU A 228 -33.19 20.53 10.34
C GLU A 228 -33.72 19.34 9.52
N LYS A 229 -32.88 18.79 8.64
CA LYS A 229 -33.22 17.64 7.78
C LYS A 229 -33.07 16.31 8.52
N THR A 230 -31.99 16.15 9.28
CA THR A 230 -31.60 14.85 9.90
C THR A 230 -32.06 14.68 11.34
N GLY A 231 -32.51 15.74 12.01
CA GLY A 231 -32.90 15.73 13.41
C GLY A 231 -31.72 15.87 14.37
N LYS A 232 -31.96 15.64 15.66
CA LYS A 232 -30.91 15.75 16.68
C LYS A 232 -29.91 14.62 16.59
N ILE A 233 -28.67 14.89 17.00
CA ILE A 233 -27.61 13.88 17.12
C ILE A 233 -28.00 12.89 18.23
N VAL A 234 -28.02 11.60 17.88
CA VAL A 234 -28.29 10.47 18.78
C VAL A 234 -26.97 9.83 19.22
N SER A 235 -26.07 9.56 18.28
CA SER A 235 -24.77 8.94 18.57
C SER A 235 -23.75 9.23 17.48
N VAL A 236 -22.48 8.88 17.73
CA VAL A 236 -21.39 9.07 16.77
C VAL A 236 -20.71 7.72 16.53
N GLY A 237 -20.64 7.31 15.27
CA GLY A 237 -20.03 6.07 14.84
C GLY A 237 -18.49 6.06 14.92
N PRO A 238 -17.85 4.93 14.60
CA PRO A 238 -16.40 4.81 14.58
C PRO A 238 -15.76 5.71 13.52
N LEU A 239 -14.47 6.00 13.70
CA LEU A 239 -13.69 6.76 12.72
C LEU A 239 -13.13 5.83 11.65
N ALA A 240 -13.39 6.13 10.39
CA ALA A 240 -12.72 5.53 9.25
C ALA A 240 -11.53 6.41 8.83
N ALA A 241 -10.30 5.94 9.08
CA ALA A 241 -9.10 6.69 8.72
C ALA A 241 -8.83 6.60 7.21
N GLN A 242 -8.73 7.75 6.55
CA GLN A 242 -8.24 7.81 5.16
C GLN A 242 -6.71 7.88 5.13
N ASN A 243 -6.12 8.55 6.12
CA ASN A 243 -4.71 8.47 6.45
C ASN A 243 -4.49 8.80 7.93
N GLN A 244 -3.24 8.92 8.36
CA GLN A 244 -2.89 9.17 9.76
C GLN A 244 -3.34 10.55 10.28
N LEU A 245 -3.76 11.48 9.40
CA LEU A 245 -4.14 12.86 9.71
C LEU A 245 -5.54 13.24 9.20
N ARG A 246 -6.31 12.34 8.60
CA ARG A 246 -7.70 12.64 8.21
C ARG A 246 -8.55 11.39 8.11
N GLY A 247 -9.84 11.58 8.30
CA GLY A 247 -10.80 10.49 8.23
C GLY A 247 -12.22 11.00 8.19
N THR A 248 -13.14 10.05 8.10
CA THR A 248 -14.57 10.30 8.14
C THR A 248 -15.23 9.48 9.23
N PHE A 249 -16.29 10.02 9.82
CA PHE A 249 -17.14 9.28 10.74
C PHE A 249 -18.60 9.62 10.47
N THR A 250 -19.48 8.71 10.87
CA THR A 250 -20.92 8.91 10.75
C THR A 250 -21.47 9.48 12.05
N ILE A 251 -22.32 10.49 11.95
CA ILE A 251 -23.09 11.04 13.07
C ILE A 251 -24.53 10.56 12.85
N HIS A 252 -25.03 9.74 13.76
CA HIS A 252 -26.38 9.20 13.69
C HIS A 252 -27.35 10.21 14.29
N CYS A 253 -28.33 10.63 13.51
CA CYS A 253 -29.39 11.54 13.94
C CYS A 253 -30.76 10.87 13.87
N GLU A 254 -31.79 11.51 14.43
CA GLU A 254 -33.13 10.94 14.59
C GLU A 254 -33.83 10.53 13.28
N LYS A 255 -33.57 11.24 12.17
CA LYS A 255 -34.28 11.08 10.88
C LYS A 255 -33.35 10.66 9.73
N GLY A 256 -32.06 10.57 9.96
CA GLY A 256 -31.05 10.26 8.96
C GLY A 256 -29.63 10.44 9.50
N ASP A 257 -28.64 10.02 8.73
CA ASP A 257 -27.23 10.11 9.13
C ASP A 257 -26.55 11.33 8.50
N LEU A 258 -25.61 11.93 9.23
CA LEU A 258 -24.65 12.88 8.67
C LEU A 258 -23.30 12.20 8.49
N GLY A 259 -22.64 12.47 7.38
CA GLY A 259 -21.22 12.23 7.22
C GLY A 259 -20.44 13.42 7.76
N ALA A 260 -19.36 13.17 8.49
CA ALA A 260 -18.40 14.17 8.93
C ALA A 260 -17.01 13.80 8.41
N PHE A 261 -16.32 14.77 7.84
CA PHE A 261 -14.91 14.68 7.45
C PHE A 261 -14.11 15.69 8.25
N PHE A 262 -12.92 15.31 8.72
CA PHE A 262 -11.97 16.30 9.23
C PHE A 262 -10.54 15.94 8.84
N SER A 263 -9.71 16.98 8.72
CA SER A 263 -8.27 16.85 8.47
C SER A 263 -7.48 17.63 9.50
N LEU A 264 -6.34 17.06 9.90
CA LEU A 264 -5.39 17.64 10.83
C LEU A 264 -4.24 18.33 10.09
N SER A 265 -3.72 19.41 10.67
CA SER A 265 -2.56 20.17 10.21
C SER A 265 -1.27 19.33 10.28
N PRO A 266 -0.27 19.62 9.44
CA PRO A 266 1.00 18.90 9.42
C PRO A 266 1.99 19.40 10.48
N GLU A 267 1.51 20.08 11.54
CA GLU A 267 2.36 20.58 12.62
C GLU A 267 2.77 19.45 13.59
N ARG A 268 3.72 19.73 14.49
CA ARG A 268 4.23 18.76 15.47
C ARG A 268 3.11 18.15 16.31
N ASP A 269 2.15 18.97 16.72
CA ASP A 269 0.96 18.58 17.47
C ASP A 269 -0.28 18.83 16.59
N PRO A 270 -0.66 17.89 15.71
CA PRO A 270 -1.68 18.11 14.69
C PRO A 270 -2.99 18.67 15.24
N LYS A 271 -3.55 19.69 14.59
CA LYS A 271 -4.80 20.38 14.95
C LYS A 271 -5.80 20.31 13.80
N VAL A 272 -7.09 20.36 14.08
CA VAL A 272 -8.17 20.34 13.08
C VAL A 272 -8.07 21.60 12.22
N GLN A 273 -7.73 21.42 10.95
CA GLN A 273 -7.61 22.50 9.95
C GLN A 273 -8.80 22.53 8.98
N ALA A 274 -9.50 21.42 8.82
CA ALA A 274 -10.68 21.31 7.97
C ALA A 274 -11.73 20.42 8.63
N LEU A 275 -13.00 20.77 8.44
CA LEU A 275 -14.17 20.06 8.95
C LEU A 275 -15.34 20.32 8.01
N ASP A 276 -15.93 19.25 7.49
CA ASP A 276 -17.02 19.29 6.52
C ASP A 276 -18.11 18.28 6.90
N PHE A 277 -19.36 18.61 6.54
CA PHE A 277 -20.54 17.79 6.83
C PHE A 277 -21.42 17.63 5.58
N TRP A 278 -22.08 16.48 5.47
CA TRP A 278 -23.09 16.23 4.43
C TRP A 278 -24.16 15.27 4.96
N VAL A 279 -25.34 15.29 4.34
CA VAL A 279 -26.34 14.23 4.58
C VAL A 279 -25.84 12.96 3.90
N LYS A 280 -25.81 11.86 4.65
CA LYS A 280 -25.41 10.56 4.13
C LYS A 280 -26.63 9.92 3.46
N ASP A 281 -26.45 9.51 2.21
CA ASP A 281 -27.45 8.77 1.43
C ASP A 281 -27.69 7.36 1.98
#